data_AF-F5Z4R1-F1
#
_entry.id   AF-F5Z4R1-F1
#
_cell.length_a   1.000
_cell.length_b   1.000
_cell.length_c   1.000
_cell.angle_alpha   90.00
_cell.angle_beta   90.00
_cell.angle_gamma   90.00
#
_symmetry.space_group_name_H-M   'P 1'
#
loop_
_entity.id
_entity.type
_entity.pdbx_description
1 polymer ?
#
loop_
_entity_poly.entity_id
_entity_poly.type
_entity_poly.pdbx_seq_one_letter_code
_entity_poly.pdbx_strand_id
1 'polypeptide(L)'
;MGVSLQRNYPPSIIDLEASGFGARSYPIEIGIVRYDGAKWCKLIRPFDSWVHWDQEAESLHGITRAMLNTYGVCPVKVCHELNAFLSNTIVYTDGWVVDNPWLIKLFAAASVQMSFSCRALEYVLSEPQMALWHDVKSNIESQSDARRHRASTDAKVIQSTYVETRNQVEAAKHKN
;
A
#
# COMPACT_ATOMS: atom_id res chain seq x y z
N MET A 1 -22.13 -5.31 19.08
CA MET A 1 -21.36 -4.09 19.43
C MET A 1 -20.14 -4.05 18.52
N GLY A 2 -20.05 -3.14 17.56
CA GLY A 2 -18.89 -3.16 16.64
C GLY A 2 -18.83 -2.07 15.56
N VAL A 3 -19.74 -1.09 15.56
CA VAL A 3 -19.85 -0.13 14.46
C VAL A 3 -19.28 1.26 14.81
N SER A 4 -18.87 1.52 16.06
CA SER A 4 -18.54 2.90 16.50
C SER A 4 -17.04 3.26 16.58
N LEU A 5 -16.10 2.33 16.32
CA LEU A 5 -14.66 2.65 16.38
C LEU A 5 -14.08 3.13 15.04
N GLN A 6 -14.72 2.83 13.90
CA GLN A 6 -14.20 3.18 12.57
C GLN A 6 -14.34 4.67 12.19
N ARG A 7 -15.09 5.49 12.93
CA ARG A 7 -15.34 6.89 12.51
C ARG A 7 -14.19 7.87 12.78
N ASN A 8 -13.28 7.57 13.72
CA ASN A 8 -12.28 8.56 14.16
C ASN A 8 -10.85 8.32 13.64
N TYR A 9 -10.54 7.13 13.13
CA TYR A 9 -9.19 6.80 12.67
C TYR A 9 -9.15 6.69 11.14
N PRO A 10 -8.04 7.11 10.49
CA PRO A 10 -7.85 6.85 9.08
C PRO A 10 -7.78 5.34 8.81
N PRO A 11 -8.11 4.87 7.59
CA PRO A 11 -7.92 3.47 7.23
C PRO A 11 -6.44 3.09 7.27
N SER A 12 -6.16 1.82 7.57
CA SER A 12 -4.84 1.25 7.33
C SER A 12 -4.63 1.13 5.83
N ILE A 13 -3.53 1.69 5.32
CA ILE A 13 -3.20 1.67 3.89
C ILE A 13 -2.03 0.72 3.64
N ILE A 14 -2.12 -0.04 2.56
CA ILE A 14 -1.04 -0.83 1.99
C ILE A 14 -0.76 -0.35 0.57
N ASP A 15 0.50 -0.40 0.17
CA ASP A 15 0.96 -0.16 -1.19
C ASP A 15 2.11 -1.14 -1.51
N LEU A 16 2.27 -1.49 -2.79
CA LEU A 16 3.27 -2.44 -3.25
C LEU A 16 3.98 -1.95 -4.51
N GLU A 17 5.32 -2.03 -4.49
CA GLU A 17 6.10 -1.92 -5.72
C GLU A 17 6.33 -3.31 -6.32
N ALA A 18 6.45 -3.39 -7.64
CA ALA A 18 6.60 -4.65 -8.34
C ALA A 18 7.79 -4.67 -9.30
N SER A 19 8.23 -5.88 -9.66
CA SER A 19 9.27 -6.13 -10.68
C SER A 19 8.88 -5.68 -12.10
N GLY A 20 7.74 -5.03 -12.29
CA GLY A 20 7.13 -4.66 -13.58
C GLY A 20 5.61 -4.56 -13.52
N PHE A 21 4.99 -4.11 -14.61
CA PHE A 21 3.56 -3.76 -14.65
C PHE A 21 2.63 -4.86 -15.20
N GLY A 22 3.19 -5.96 -15.73
CA GLY A 22 2.41 -7.03 -16.36
C GLY A 22 2.08 -8.21 -15.43
N ALA A 23 1.20 -9.11 -15.86
CA ALA A 23 0.74 -10.27 -15.05
C ALA A 23 1.85 -11.20 -14.54
N ARG A 24 3.02 -11.21 -15.20
CA ARG A 24 4.20 -11.99 -14.79
C ARG A 24 5.00 -11.35 -13.66
N SER A 25 4.75 -10.08 -13.33
CA SER A 25 5.47 -9.38 -12.27
C SER A 25 5.11 -9.90 -10.88
N TYR A 26 5.98 -9.62 -9.91
CA TYR A 26 5.84 -10.00 -8.51
C TYR A 26 6.23 -8.82 -7.60
N PRO A 27 5.73 -8.79 -6.35
CA PRO A 27 6.03 -7.69 -5.44
C PRO A 27 7.49 -7.70 -5.00
N ILE A 28 8.09 -6.52 -4.93
CA ILE A 28 9.49 -6.28 -4.55
C ILE A 28 9.63 -5.38 -3.33
N GLU A 29 8.60 -4.62 -2.99
CA GLU A 29 8.49 -3.84 -1.76
C GLU A 29 7.04 -3.85 -1.29
N ILE A 30 6.82 -3.84 0.02
CA ILE A 30 5.51 -3.59 0.63
C ILE A 30 5.66 -2.48 1.65
N GLY A 31 4.76 -1.51 1.60
CA GLY A 31 4.67 -0.41 2.55
C GLY A 31 3.29 -0.33 3.18
N ILE A 32 3.23 -0.09 4.48
CA ILE A 32 1.99 0.04 5.23
C ILE A 32 2.05 1.23 6.17
N VAL A 33 0.93 1.94 6.28
CA VAL A 33 0.62 2.81 7.42
C VAL A 33 -0.70 2.37 8.04
N ARG A 34 -0.65 1.93 9.29
CA ARG A 34 -1.85 1.51 10.04
C ARG A 34 -2.69 2.70 10.48
N TYR A 35 -3.93 2.42 10.85
CA TYR A 35 -4.88 3.40 11.41
C TYR A 35 -4.36 4.16 12.65
N ASP A 36 -3.45 3.55 13.42
CA ASP A 36 -2.82 4.11 14.62
C ASP A 36 -1.50 4.83 14.32
N GLY A 37 -1.14 4.97 13.04
CA GLY A 37 0.09 5.61 12.59
C GLY A 37 1.33 4.72 12.61
N ALA A 38 1.23 3.47 13.09
CA ALA A 38 2.33 2.52 13.00
C ALA A 38 2.69 2.25 11.54
N LYS A 39 3.97 2.23 11.22
CA LYS A 39 4.48 2.01 9.86
C LYS A 39 5.27 0.72 9.79
N TRP A 40 5.16 0.04 8.66
CA TRP A 40 5.95 -1.15 8.36
C TRP A 40 6.30 -1.13 6.88
N CYS A 41 7.55 -1.47 6.56
CA CYS A 41 8.05 -1.49 5.19
C CYS A 41 9.17 -2.50 5.05
N LYS A 42 9.15 -3.29 3.97
CA LYS A 42 10.22 -4.23 3.63
C LYS A 42 10.40 -4.36 2.12
N LEU A 43 11.67 -4.36 1.70
CA LEU A 43 12.08 -4.95 0.44
C LEU A 43 11.96 -6.48 0.52
N ILE A 44 11.48 -7.10 -0.53
CA ILE A 44 11.29 -8.55 -0.64
C ILE A 44 12.38 -9.13 -1.53
N ARG A 45 13.16 -10.07 -1.00
CA ARG A 45 14.08 -10.85 -1.83
C ARG A 45 13.26 -11.77 -2.74
N PRO A 46 13.44 -11.74 -4.08
CA PRO A 46 12.68 -12.60 -4.97
C PRO A 46 12.91 -14.08 -4.65
N PHE A 47 11.91 -14.93 -4.90
CA PHE A 47 12.14 -16.36 -5.00
C PHE A 47 13.01 -16.67 -6.23
N ASP A 48 13.76 -17.77 -6.21
CA ASP A 48 14.61 -18.16 -7.34
C ASP A 48 13.81 -18.37 -8.64
N SER A 49 12.55 -18.81 -8.52
CA SER A 49 11.62 -18.99 -9.64
C SER A 49 11.06 -17.67 -10.19
N TRP A 50 11.22 -16.56 -9.47
CA TRP A 50 10.74 -15.24 -9.87
C TRP A 50 11.80 -14.53 -10.72
N VAL A 51 11.67 -14.71 -12.03
CA VAL A 51 12.68 -14.26 -13.01
C VAL A 51 12.28 -13.02 -13.80
N HIS A 52 11.00 -12.64 -13.79
CA HIS A 52 10.52 -11.42 -14.46
C HIS A 52 11.25 -10.18 -13.92
N TRP A 53 11.60 -9.26 -14.81
CA TRP A 53 12.18 -7.97 -14.43
C TRP A 53 11.94 -6.95 -15.56
N ASP A 54 11.51 -5.76 -15.18
CA ASP A 54 11.23 -4.64 -16.07
C ASP A 54 12.13 -3.47 -15.71
N GLN A 55 12.89 -2.95 -16.69
CA GLN A 55 13.82 -1.84 -16.48
C GLN A 55 13.09 -0.52 -16.26
N GLU A 56 11.89 -0.34 -16.80
CA GLU A 56 11.09 0.87 -16.60
C GLU A 56 10.60 0.92 -15.14
N ALA A 57 10.14 -0.21 -14.60
CA ALA A 57 9.78 -0.33 -13.19
C ALA A 57 10.99 -0.13 -12.26
N GLU A 58 12.15 -0.73 -12.59
CA GLU A 58 13.39 -0.48 -11.84
C GLU A 58 13.73 1.02 -11.78
N SER A 59 13.63 1.72 -12.91
CA SER A 59 13.88 3.17 -12.97
C SER A 59 12.87 3.97 -12.17
N LEU A 60 11.58 3.60 -12.23
CA LEU A 60 10.49 4.28 -11.52
C LEU A 60 10.61 4.14 -10.00
N HIS A 61 10.81 2.91 -9.52
CA HIS A 61 10.89 2.61 -8.08
C HIS A 61 12.29 2.92 -7.52
N GLY A 62 13.32 2.91 -8.38
CA GLY A 62 14.72 3.03 -7.98
C GLY A 62 15.21 1.83 -7.15
N ILE A 63 14.61 0.65 -7.35
CA ILE A 63 14.90 -0.59 -6.64
C ILE A 63 15.46 -1.59 -7.65
N THR A 64 16.77 -1.83 -7.59
CA THR A 64 17.42 -2.79 -8.48
C THR A 64 17.27 -4.22 -7.98
N ARG A 65 17.35 -5.20 -8.90
CA ARG A 65 17.35 -6.61 -8.51
C ARG A 65 18.51 -6.98 -7.58
N ALA A 66 19.67 -6.34 -7.77
CA ALA A 66 20.84 -6.52 -6.91
C ALA A 66 20.58 -6.01 -5.48
N MET A 67 19.87 -4.89 -5.32
CA MET A 67 19.44 -4.39 -4.01
C MET A 67 18.53 -5.40 -3.32
N LEU A 68 17.58 -5.99 -4.03
CA LEU A 68 16.68 -6.99 -3.44
C LEU A 68 17.43 -8.26 -3.00
N ASN A 69 18.43 -8.70 -3.75
CA ASN A 69 19.25 -9.85 -3.34
C ASN A 69 20.13 -9.56 -2.13
N THR A 70 20.57 -8.31 -1.97
CA THR A 70 21.48 -7.89 -0.89
C THR A 70 20.75 -7.50 0.38
N TYR A 71 19.64 -6.75 0.25
CA TYR A 71 18.93 -6.10 1.35
C TYR A 71 17.50 -6.60 1.52
N GLY A 72 16.97 -7.34 0.55
CA GLY A 72 15.62 -7.90 0.61
C GLY A 72 15.49 -8.95 1.71
N VAL A 73 14.35 -8.95 2.38
CA VAL A 73 14.04 -9.94 3.41
C VAL A 73 13.47 -11.20 2.75
N CYS A 74 13.75 -12.35 3.36
CA CYS A 74 13.14 -13.63 2.96
C CYS A 74 11.60 -13.48 2.86
N PRO A 75 10.98 -13.86 1.73
CA PRO A 75 9.53 -13.74 1.54
C PRO A 75 8.69 -14.41 2.63
N VAL A 76 9.11 -15.59 3.11
CA VAL A 76 8.39 -16.32 4.17
C VAL A 76 8.38 -15.50 5.47
N LYS A 77 9.53 -14.91 5.82
CA LYS A 77 9.65 -14.02 6.98
C LYS A 77 8.79 -12.76 6.80
N VAL A 78 8.78 -12.17 5.61
CA VAL A 78 7.90 -11.05 5.27
C VAL A 78 6.43 -11.40 5.52
N CYS A 79 5.93 -12.53 5.02
CA CYS A 79 4.54 -12.96 5.22
C CYS A 79 4.18 -13.12 6.70
N HIS A 80 5.05 -13.71 7.50
CA HIS A 80 4.82 -13.87 8.95
C HIS A 80 4.84 -12.53 9.70
N GLU A 81 5.82 -11.66 9.41
CA GLU A 81 5.87 -10.32 10.01
C GLU A 81 4.64 -9.49 9.62
N LEU A 82 4.20 -9.59 8.37
CA LEU A 82 3.03 -8.89 7.85
C LEU A 82 1.74 -9.35 8.52
N ASN A 83 1.56 -10.67 8.66
CA ASN A 83 0.45 -11.24 9.42
C ASN A 83 0.49 -10.83 10.89
N ALA A 84 1.65 -10.80 11.53
CA ALA A 84 1.74 -10.33 12.92
C ALA A 84 1.39 -8.84 13.03
N PHE A 85 1.86 -8.02 12.09
CA PHE A 85 1.65 -6.58 12.07
C PHE A 85 0.20 -6.18 11.79
N LEU A 86 -0.51 -6.93 10.93
CA LEU A 86 -1.89 -6.63 10.52
C LEU A 86 -2.94 -7.50 11.23
N SER A 87 -2.58 -8.69 11.69
CA SER A 87 -3.49 -9.66 12.31
C SER A 87 -4.76 -9.86 11.47
N ASN A 88 -5.96 -9.77 12.06
CA ASN A 88 -7.25 -9.95 11.37
C ASN A 88 -7.87 -8.61 10.91
N THR A 89 -7.04 -7.63 10.48
CA THR A 89 -7.52 -6.32 10.05
C THR A 89 -7.81 -6.25 8.55
N ILE A 90 -8.46 -5.17 8.13
CA ILE A 90 -8.66 -4.81 6.72
C ILE A 90 -7.65 -3.70 6.41
N VAL A 91 -6.85 -3.89 5.36
CA VAL A 91 -6.04 -2.84 4.75
C VAL A 91 -6.65 -2.42 3.42
N TYR A 92 -6.45 -1.15 3.07
CA TYR A 92 -6.99 -0.55 1.86
C TYR A 92 -5.86 -0.09 0.94
N THR A 93 -6.14 -0.08 -0.36
CA THR A 93 -5.22 0.39 -1.41
C THR A 93 -6.04 1.07 -2.50
N ASP A 94 -5.49 2.10 -3.14
CA ASP A 94 -6.06 2.72 -4.34
C ASP A 94 -5.61 2.00 -5.64
N GLY A 95 -4.78 0.96 -5.53
CA GLY A 95 -4.31 0.09 -6.60
C GLY A 95 -4.78 -1.37 -6.48
N TRP A 96 -5.99 -1.61 -5.94
CA TRP A 96 -6.44 -2.98 -5.57
C TRP A 96 -6.32 -4.05 -6.66
N VAL A 97 -6.56 -3.67 -7.92
CA VAL A 97 -6.50 -4.58 -9.09
C VAL A 97 -5.10 -5.15 -9.31
N VAL A 98 -4.04 -4.49 -8.82
CA VAL A 98 -2.65 -4.97 -8.91
C VAL A 98 -2.12 -5.46 -7.56
N ASP A 99 -2.38 -4.73 -6.48
CA ASP A 99 -1.84 -5.00 -5.15
C ASP A 99 -2.36 -6.31 -4.56
N ASN A 100 -3.68 -6.54 -4.63
CA ASN A 100 -4.27 -7.74 -4.05
C ASN A 100 -3.79 -9.02 -4.76
N PRO A 101 -3.73 -9.08 -6.11
CA PRO A 101 -3.07 -10.19 -6.80
C PRO A 101 -1.60 -10.40 -6.43
N TRP A 102 -0.82 -9.33 -6.21
CA TRP A 102 0.58 -9.47 -5.78
C TRP A 102 0.70 -10.00 -4.36
N LEU A 103 -0.17 -9.58 -3.44
CA LEU A 103 -0.24 -10.17 -2.09
C LEU A 103 -0.59 -11.65 -2.16
N ILE A 104 -1.63 -12.03 -2.90
CA ILE A 104 -2.01 -13.44 -3.07
C ILE A 104 -0.83 -14.24 -3.64
N LYS A 105 -0.14 -13.72 -4.67
CA LYS A 105 1.03 -14.36 -5.27
C LYS A 105 2.16 -14.57 -4.26
N LEU A 106 2.45 -13.56 -3.43
CA LEU A 106 3.48 -13.64 -2.39
C LEU A 106 3.15 -14.67 -1.32
N PHE A 107 1.93 -14.62 -0.76
CA PHE A 107 1.51 -15.55 0.30
C PHE A 107 1.43 -16.99 -0.22
N ALA A 108 0.93 -17.20 -1.44
CA ALA A 108 0.90 -18.51 -2.08
C ALA A 108 2.31 -19.07 -2.31
N ALA A 109 3.24 -18.27 -2.85
CA ALA A 109 4.62 -18.70 -3.07
C ALA A 109 5.36 -18.97 -1.76
N ALA A 110 5.06 -18.23 -0.70
CA ALA A 110 5.59 -18.46 0.64
C ALA A 110 4.97 -19.66 1.37
N SER A 111 3.88 -20.24 0.85
CA SER A 111 3.09 -21.26 1.55
C SER A 111 2.63 -20.81 2.95
N VAL A 112 2.27 -19.52 3.07
CA VAL A 112 1.76 -18.92 4.30
C VAL A 112 0.32 -18.46 4.07
N GLN A 113 -0.58 -18.74 5.01
CA GLN A 113 -1.94 -18.23 4.95
C GLN A 113 -1.98 -16.75 5.35
N MET A 114 -2.57 -15.89 4.53
CA MET A 114 -2.79 -14.48 4.86
C MET A 114 -3.88 -14.34 5.94
N SER A 115 -3.58 -13.64 7.04
CA SER A 115 -4.53 -13.45 8.16
C SER A 115 -5.38 -12.19 8.07
N PHE A 116 -4.99 -11.25 7.21
CA PHE A 116 -5.69 -9.99 6.98
C PHE A 116 -6.38 -9.99 5.61
N SER A 117 -7.12 -8.92 5.28
CA SER A 117 -7.73 -8.75 3.96
C SER A 117 -7.33 -7.41 3.34
N CYS A 118 -7.19 -7.40 2.01
CA CYS A 118 -6.91 -6.20 1.21
C CYS A 118 -8.15 -5.83 0.39
N ARG A 119 -8.60 -4.58 0.50
CA ARG A 119 -9.80 -4.07 -0.20
C ARG A 119 -9.50 -2.77 -0.94
N ALA A 120 -10.31 -2.51 -1.97
CA ALA A 120 -10.27 -1.25 -2.69
C ALA A 120 -10.64 -0.08 -1.78
N LEU A 121 -9.93 1.03 -1.89
CA LEU A 121 -10.09 2.20 -1.03
C LEU A 121 -11.48 2.85 -1.18
N GLU A 122 -12.11 2.69 -2.32
CA GLU A 122 -13.45 3.18 -2.66
C GLU A 122 -14.52 2.67 -1.69
N TYR A 123 -14.29 1.54 -1.01
CA TYR A 123 -15.19 1.03 0.02
C TYR A 123 -15.28 1.92 1.28
N VAL A 124 -14.32 2.83 1.49
CA VAL A 124 -14.29 3.73 2.65
C VAL A 124 -14.29 5.21 2.29
N LEU A 125 -14.29 5.54 1.00
CA LEU A 125 -14.45 6.91 0.50
C LEU A 125 -15.93 7.26 0.35
N SER A 126 -16.29 8.49 0.71
CA SER A 126 -17.60 9.06 0.34
C SER A 126 -17.52 9.73 -1.03
N GLU A 127 -18.64 9.89 -1.74
CA GLU A 127 -18.67 10.58 -3.06
C GLU A 127 -17.99 11.96 -3.05
N PRO A 128 -18.18 12.85 -2.04
CA PRO A 128 -17.46 14.12 -2.00
C PRO A 128 -15.94 13.98 -1.82
N GLN A 129 -15.48 12.93 -1.13
CA GLN A 129 -14.04 12.65 -1.01
C GLN A 129 -13.48 12.17 -2.35
N MET A 130 -14.20 11.29 -3.05
CA MET A 130 -13.80 10.81 -4.38
C MET A 130 -13.66 11.98 -5.37
N ALA A 131 -14.58 12.94 -5.34
CA ALA A 131 -14.52 14.13 -6.19
C ALA A 131 -13.29 15.02 -5.94
N LEU A 132 -12.77 15.03 -4.70
CA LEU A 132 -11.59 15.81 -4.31
C LEU A 132 -10.28 15.01 -4.43
N TRP A 133 -10.36 13.69 -4.59
CA TRP A 133 -9.24 12.77 -4.39
C TRP A 133 -8.03 13.12 -5.26
N HIS A 134 -8.25 13.29 -6.58
CA HIS A 134 -7.18 13.51 -7.53
C HIS A 134 -6.41 14.80 -7.26
N ASP A 135 -7.12 15.90 -7.04
CA ASP A 135 -6.52 17.22 -6.80
C ASP A 135 -5.76 17.24 -5.47
N VAL A 136 -6.35 16.69 -4.41
CA VAL A 136 -5.70 16.63 -3.09
C VAL A 136 -4.48 15.71 -3.11
N LYS A 137 -4.56 14.54 -3.75
CA LYS A 137 -3.42 13.62 -3.88
C LYS A 137 -2.26 14.29 -4.61
N SER A 138 -2.54 14.91 -5.76
CA SER A 138 -1.52 15.61 -6.57
C SER A 138 -0.86 16.75 -5.78
N ASN A 139 -1.63 17.50 -5.00
CA ASN A 139 -1.09 18.55 -4.12
C ASN A 139 -0.15 17.98 -3.05
N ILE A 140 -0.54 16.88 -2.38
CA ILE A 140 0.30 16.22 -1.35
C ILE A 140 1.57 15.63 -1.96
N GLU A 141 1.47 15.01 -3.14
CA GLU A 141 2.62 14.46 -3.87
C GLU A 141 3.61 15.56 -4.26
N SER A 142 3.13 16.72 -4.75
CA SER A 142 3.99 17.85 -5.12
C SER A 142 4.79 18.46 -3.96
N GLN A 143 4.27 18.31 -2.73
CA GLN A 143 4.92 18.78 -1.51
C GLN A 143 5.87 17.73 -0.91
N SER A 144 5.80 16.50 -1.40
CA SER A 144 6.65 15.40 -0.99
C SER A 144 7.88 15.37 -1.91
N ASP A 145 9.10 15.30 -1.37
CA ASP A 145 10.35 15.23 -2.16
C ASP A 145 10.57 13.85 -2.82
N ALA A 146 9.47 13.18 -3.19
CA ALA A 146 9.43 11.80 -3.65
C ALA A 146 9.77 11.72 -5.14
N ARG A 147 11.06 11.83 -5.47
CA ARG A 147 11.55 11.55 -6.83
C ARG A 147 11.35 10.08 -7.27
N ARG A 148 10.92 9.19 -6.36
CA ARG A 148 10.78 7.75 -6.57
C ARG A 148 9.55 7.24 -5.84
N HIS A 149 8.87 6.28 -6.46
CA HIS A 149 7.78 5.52 -5.85
C HIS A 149 8.37 4.55 -4.84
N ARG A 150 8.02 4.73 -3.57
CA ARG A 150 8.45 3.85 -2.48
C ARG A 150 7.21 3.51 -1.69
N ALA A 151 6.90 2.22 -1.58
CA ALA A 151 5.60 1.80 -1.06
C ALA A 151 5.25 2.39 0.32
N SER A 152 6.23 2.62 1.21
CA SER A 152 5.96 3.24 2.51
C SER A 152 5.59 4.72 2.43
N THR A 153 6.16 5.44 1.45
CA THR A 153 5.85 6.84 1.16
C THR A 153 4.49 6.91 0.49
N ASP A 154 4.25 6.08 -0.51
CA ASP A 154 3.02 6.03 -1.29
C ASP A 154 1.82 5.67 -0.39
N ALA A 155 1.94 4.65 0.47
CA ALA A 155 0.94 4.34 1.49
C ALA A 155 0.64 5.52 2.44
N LYS A 156 1.66 6.34 2.76
CA LYS A 156 1.48 7.52 3.61
C LYS A 156 0.79 8.66 2.86
N VAL A 157 1.12 8.86 1.59
CA VAL A 157 0.46 9.84 0.70
C VAL A 157 -1.02 9.49 0.63
N ILE A 158 -1.38 8.25 0.29
CA ILE A 158 -2.76 7.78 0.19
C ILE A 158 -3.53 8.02 1.49
N GLN A 159 -2.95 7.65 2.65
CA GLN A 159 -3.61 7.88 3.94
C GLN A 159 -3.80 9.38 4.24
N SER A 160 -2.83 10.22 3.86
CA SER A 160 -2.90 11.66 4.06
C SER A 160 -3.95 12.29 3.15
N THR A 161 -4.07 11.84 1.91
CA THR A 161 -5.15 12.23 0.98
C THR A 161 -6.53 11.88 1.57
N TYR A 162 -6.68 10.69 2.15
CA TYR A 162 -7.93 10.31 2.82
C TYR A 162 -8.28 11.28 3.95
N VAL A 163 -7.32 11.58 4.84
CA VAL A 163 -7.55 12.48 5.97
C VAL A 163 -7.90 13.89 5.49
N GLU A 164 -7.16 14.40 4.50
CA GLU A 164 -7.34 15.77 4.01
C GLU A 164 -8.68 15.94 3.28
N THR A 165 -9.03 15.03 2.37
CA THR A 165 -10.34 15.05 1.70
C THR A 165 -11.49 14.95 2.69
N ARG A 166 -11.36 14.11 3.73
CA ARG A 166 -12.36 14.02 4.81
C ARG A 166 -12.50 15.35 5.56
N ASN A 167 -11.39 15.98 5.94
CA ASN A 167 -11.41 17.25 6.66
C ASN A 167 -12.07 18.37 5.83
N GLN A 168 -11.78 18.44 4.53
CA GLN A 168 -12.40 19.42 3.63
C GLN A 168 -13.91 19.21 3.51
N VAL A 169 -14.36 17.95 3.40
CA VAL A 169 -15.79 17.61 3.36
C VAL A 169 -16.48 17.97 4.68
N GLU A 170 -15.84 17.73 5.83
CA GLU A 170 -16.37 18.12 7.14
C GLU A 170 -16.43 19.63 7.30
N ALA A 171 -15.40 20.37 6.88
CA ALA A 171 -15.38 21.83 6.92
C ALA A 171 -16.47 22.45 6.02
N ALA A 172 -16.75 21.86 4.86
CA ALA A 172 -17.81 22.31 3.97
C ALA A 172 -19.22 22.14 4.58
N LYS A 173 -19.44 21.08 5.38
CA LYS A 173 -20.72 20.85 6.08
C LYS A 173 -21.02 21.86 7.18
N HIS A 174 -20.00 22.46 7.79
CA HIS A 174 -20.18 23.45 8.86
C HIS A 174 -20.31 24.89 8.34
N LYS A 175 -20.11 25.12 7.03
CA LYS A 175 -20.28 26.42 6.37
C LYS A 175 -21.67 26.62 5.75
N ASN A 176 -22.46 25.55 5.66
CA ASN A 176 -23.84 25.53 5.17
C ASN A 176 -24.81 25.36 6.34
#